data_AF-A0A7J6NRJ3-F1
#
_entry.id   AF-A0A7J6NRJ3-F1
#
_cell.length_a   1.000
_cell.length_b   1.000
_cell.length_c   1.000
_cell.angle_alpha   90.00
_cell.angle_beta   90.00
_cell.angle_gamma   90.00
#
_symmetry.space_group_name_H-M   'P 1'
#
loop_
_entity.id
_entity.type
_entity.pdbx_description
1 polymer ?
#
loop_
_entity_poly.entity_id
_entity_poly.type
_entity_poly.pdbx_seq_one_letter_code
_entity_poly.pdbx_strand_id
1 'polypeptide(L)'
;MLSRRKPLLESAFDNLELRAHPNPLIVRRRLPRQMRKQELLSEQQLNLRERRETELGEEASGSERPKKRTNVEKRIAMMKNEEIKAGISRQIPSPNASDQIDKLLQNLRRSHEKGAPIQKWTNLANEVHYLVDELKTRELASVLMMFAEAGYVDTTQCTTAIVKRLTMRTDVTSCLMAMMALHKSAGKRASAVLEDLSETFLRLVFDKGVESPNAYNVNKMTFADLRLTAVALAKLQFLHDRLEAWFIDDLFNCLTEKVPHAKDPRTLLSIMYAAARLRVPPNHPCLIAIIPQIRLLLLSRVPTNIKDNFGCLDACYTLGYRNLTEILVLHARRNLEAIDSLDELLSLGRRIKENGTEHIETWIPWCDAVDDRLRETHTDEIYEQIPSAEKVEDFSLS
;
A
#
# COMPACT_ATOMS: atom_id res chain seq x y z
N MET A 1 45.77 18.92 -1.98
CA MET A 1 44.82 18.09 -2.76
C MET A 1 43.35 18.26 -2.36
N LEU A 2 43.02 18.63 -1.12
CA LEU A 2 41.64 18.86 -0.65
C LEU A 2 40.96 20.14 -1.20
N SER A 3 41.72 21.19 -1.55
CA SER A 3 41.11 22.44 -2.08
C SER A 3 40.65 22.36 -3.53
N ARG A 4 41.05 21.31 -4.28
CA ARG A 4 40.69 21.13 -5.69
C ARG A 4 39.46 20.24 -5.92
N ARG A 5 38.99 19.52 -4.88
CA ARG A 5 37.83 18.60 -4.99
C ARG A 5 36.53 19.15 -4.40
N LYS A 6 36.60 20.21 -3.59
CA LYS A 6 35.41 20.93 -3.08
C LYS A 6 34.53 21.52 -4.22
N PRO A 7 35.10 22.16 -5.25
CA PRO A 7 34.32 22.69 -6.37
C PRO A 7 33.69 21.59 -7.25
N LEU A 8 34.29 20.40 -7.28
CA LEU A 8 33.78 19.25 -8.05
C LEU A 8 32.55 18.62 -7.38
N LEU A 9 32.51 18.59 -6.04
CA LEU A 9 31.35 18.15 -5.28
C LEU A 9 30.20 19.17 -5.35
N GLU A 10 30.50 20.47 -5.26
CA GLU A 10 29.50 21.54 -5.44
C GLU A 10 28.91 21.54 -6.86
N SER A 11 29.75 21.38 -7.89
CA SER A 11 29.33 21.22 -9.30
C SER A 11 28.49 19.96 -9.55
N ALA A 12 28.75 18.86 -8.84
CA ALA A 12 27.95 17.63 -8.96
C ALA A 12 26.53 17.84 -8.39
N PHE A 13 26.37 18.60 -7.29
CA PHE A 13 25.06 18.97 -6.75
C PHE A 13 24.26 19.84 -7.70
N ASP A 14 24.88 20.87 -8.29
CA ASP A 14 24.20 21.80 -9.23
C ASP A 14 23.79 21.11 -10.54
N ASN A 15 24.61 20.16 -11.03
CA ASN A 15 24.28 19.39 -12.25
C ASN A 15 23.21 18.31 -12.02
N LEU A 16 23.06 17.79 -10.79
CA LEU A 16 21.99 16.86 -10.42
C LEU A 16 20.63 17.58 -10.30
N GLU A 17 20.59 18.82 -9.78
CA GLU A 17 19.36 19.62 -9.73
C GLU A 17 18.84 20.03 -11.12
N LEU A 18 19.75 20.33 -12.06
CA LEU A 18 19.39 20.68 -13.45
C LEU A 18 18.86 19.51 -14.28
N ARG A 19 19.26 18.27 -13.97
CA ARG A 19 18.75 17.06 -14.64
C ARG A 19 17.40 16.59 -14.09
N ALA A 20 17.09 16.89 -12.83
CA ALA A 20 15.83 16.51 -12.19
C ALA A 20 14.62 17.39 -12.62
N HIS A 21 14.86 18.56 -13.22
CA HIS A 21 13.79 19.48 -13.65
C HIS A 21 14.01 20.06 -15.05
N PRO A 22 13.48 19.43 -16.13
CA PRO A 22 13.32 20.13 -17.39
C PRO A 22 12.17 21.16 -17.30
N ASN A 23 12.47 22.41 -17.66
CA ASN A 23 11.55 23.55 -17.74
C ASN A 23 10.14 23.20 -18.30
N PRO A 24 9.02 23.56 -17.64
CA PRO A 24 7.66 23.21 -18.08
C PRO A 24 7.05 24.26 -19.03
N LEU A 25 7.82 24.75 -20.00
CA LEU A 25 7.32 25.71 -20.98
C LEU A 25 7.62 25.20 -22.39
N ILE A 26 6.76 24.32 -22.90
CA ILE A 26 6.33 24.16 -24.31
C ILE A 26 5.41 22.91 -24.35
N VAL A 27 4.42 22.91 -25.25
CA VAL A 27 3.33 21.92 -25.45
C VAL A 27 2.04 22.17 -24.64
N ARG A 28 1.40 23.33 -24.86
CA ARG A 28 -0.08 23.39 -24.89
C ARG A 28 -0.56 23.10 -26.31
N ARG A 29 -0.80 21.83 -26.65
CA ARG A 29 -1.60 21.46 -27.85
C ARG A 29 -3.08 21.48 -27.46
N ARG A 30 -3.84 22.42 -28.05
CA ARG A 30 -5.30 22.50 -27.94
C ARG A 30 -5.94 21.28 -28.60
N LEU A 31 -6.85 20.61 -27.89
CA LEU A 31 -7.70 19.55 -28.43
C LEU A 31 -8.71 20.12 -29.47
N PRO A 32 -8.98 19.45 -30.61
CA PRO A 32 -9.88 19.95 -31.65
C PRO A 32 -11.36 19.89 -31.27
N ARG A 33 -12.14 20.89 -31.72
CA ARG A 33 -13.58 21.10 -31.49
C ARG A 33 -14.52 19.94 -31.90
N GLN A 34 -14.02 18.89 -32.56
CA GLN A 34 -14.84 17.78 -33.05
C GLN A 34 -15.21 16.75 -31.96
N MET A 35 -14.39 16.58 -30.91
CA MET A 35 -14.72 15.61 -29.83
C MET A 35 -15.85 16.07 -28.90
N ARG A 36 -16.06 17.39 -28.75
CA ARG A 36 -17.18 17.92 -27.93
C ARG A 36 -18.56 17.63 -28.52
N LYS A 37 -18.68 17.38 -29.83
CA LYS A 37 -19.97 17.07 -30.46
C LYS A 37 -20.39 15.61 -30.28
N GLN A 38 -19.45 14.71 -29.99
CA GLN A 38 -19.71 13.28 -29.82
C GLN A 38 -20.12 12.94 -28.37
N GLU A 39 -19.58 13.67 -27.38
CA GLU A 39 -19.99 13.57 -25.97
C GLU A 39 -21.40 14.13 -25.72
N LEU A 40 -21.80 15.21 -26.40
CA LEU A 40 -23.15 15.78 -26.28
C LEU A 40 -24.26 14.88 -26.85
N LEU A 41 -23.93 14.01 -27.82
CA LEU A 41 -24.89 13.07 -28.41
C LEU A 41 -25.06 11.80 -27.55
N SER A 42 -24.08 11.41 -26.74
CA SER A 42 -24.21 10.27 -25.81
C SER A 42 -24.95 10.65 -24.53
N GLU A 43 -24.79 11.88 -24.03
CA GLU A 43 -25.55 12.39 -22.86
C GLU A 43 -27.04 12.56 -23.14
N GLN A 44 -27.43 12.98 -24.36
CA GLN A 44 -28.85 13.07 -24.72
C GLN A 44 -29.53 11.69 -24.85
N GLN A 45 -28.79 10.65 -25.25
CA GLN A 45 -29.34 9.29 -25.36
C GLN A 45 -29.49 8.61 -24.00
N LEU A 46 -28.62 8.91 -23.03
CA LEU A 46 -28.73 8.42 -21.66
C LEU A 46 -29.96 9.03 -20.94
N ASN A 47 -30.17 10.33 -21.08
CA ASN A 47 -31.31 11.03 -20.48
C ASN A 47 -32.68 10.60 -21.08
N LEU A 48 -32.71 10.15 -22.34
CA LEU A 48 -33.92 9.60 -22.97
C LEU A 48 -34.24 8.17 -22.51
N ARG A 49 -33.22 7.42 -22.03
CA ARG A 49 -33.39 6.05 -21.55
C ARG A 49 -33.86 6.03 -20.10
N GLU A 50 -33.30 6.88 -19.25
CA GLU A 50 -33.73 7.04 -17.85
C GLU A 50 -35.18 7.53 -17.74
N ARG A 51 -35.62 8.44 -18.62
CA ARG A 51 -37.03 8.88 -18.63
C ARG A 51 -38.04 7.78 -18.98
N ARG A 52 -37.66 6.85 -19.86
CA ARG A 52 -38.53 5.70 -20.22
C ARG A 52 -38.61 4.64 -19.13
N GLU A 53 -37.60 4.55 -18.26
CA GLU A 53 -37.62 3.62 -17.13
C GLU A 53 -38.45 4.17 -15.95
N THR A 54 -38.52 5.49 -15.77
CA THR A 54 -39.41 6.11 -14.78
C THR A 54 -40.90 6.09 -15.17
N GLU A 55 -41.24 6.14 -16.46
CA GLU A 55 -42.66 6.10 -16.90
C GLU A 55 -43.29 4.70 -16.87
N LEU A 56 -42.48 3.63 -16.73
CA LEU A 56 -42.97 2.24 -16.64
C LEU A 56 -43.04 1.71 -15.19
N GLY A 57 -42.66 2.52 -14.20
CA GLY A 57 -42.57 2.12 -12.79
C GLY A 57 -43.77 2.49 -11.91
N GLU A 58 -44.71 3.32 -12.39
CA GLU A 58 -45.78 3.89 -11.56
C GLU A 58 -47.21 3.52 -12.02
N GLU A 59 -47.49 2.27 -12.38
CA GLU A 59 -48.88 1.76 -12.37
C GLU A 59 -48.95 0.28 -11.98
N ALA A 60 -48.93 0.00 -10.67
CA ALA A 60 -49.39 -1.28 -10.14
C ALA A 60 -49.80 -1.17 -8.66
N SER A 61 -50.92 -0.50 -8.39
CA SER A 61 -51.68 -0.75 -7.16
C SER A 61 -53.16 -0.96 -7.52
N GLY A 62 -53.61 -2.20 -7.41
CA GLY A 62 -54.97 -2.59 -7.77
C GLY A 62 -55.18 -4.09 -7.59
N SER A 63 -55.93 -4.46 -6.56
CA SER A 63 -56.34 -5.81 -6.16
C SER A 63 -57.12 -6.57 -7.25
N GLU A 64 -56.76 -7.83 -7.54
CA GLU A 64 -57.68 -8.77 -8.21
C GLU A 64 -57.33 -10.26 -8.00
N ARG A 65 -58.38 -11.10 -8.03
CA ARG A 65 -58.47 -12.55 -7.70
C ARG A 65 -57.56 -13.48 -8.53
N PRO A 66 -57.31 -14.74 -8.09
CA PRO A 66 -56.29 -15.59 -8.69
C PRO A 66 -56.71 -16.13 -10.07
N LYS A 67 -55.96 -15.78 -11.12
CA LYS A 67 -56.07 -16.37 -12.46
C LYS A 67 -55.40 -17.75 -12.49
N LYS A 68 -56.05 -18.71 -13.17
CA LYS A 68 -55.48 -20.04 -13.46
C LYS A 68 -54.23 -19.88 -14.34
N ARG A 69 -53.11 -20.43 -13.88
CA ARG A 69 -51.82 -20.40 -14.59
C ARG A 69 -51.93 -20.98 -15.99
N THR A 70 -51.37 -20.27 -16.96
CA THR A 70 -51.21 -20.71 -18.35
C THR A 70 -50.19 -21.83 -18.45
N ASN A 71 -50.22 -22.60 -19.55
CA ASN A 71 -49.29 -23.73 -19.77
C ASN A 71 -47.81 -23.31 -19.83
N VAL A 72 -47.53 -22.05 -20.17
CA VAL A 72 -46.17 -21.48 -20.16
C VAL A 72 -45.68 -21.25 -18.73
N GLU A 73 -46.54 -20.72 -17.85
CA GLU A 73 -46.22 -20.53 -16.43
C GLU A 73 -46.07 -21.86 -15.68
N LYS A 74 -46.81 -22.89 -16.09
CA LYS A 74 -46.60 -24.26 -15.58
C LYS A 74 -45.25 -24.82 -16.00
N ARG A 75 -44.79 -24.57 -17.23
CA ARG A 75 -43.45 -24.98 -17.70
C ARG A 75 -42.32 -24.26 -16.98
N ILE A 76 -42.44 -22.95 -16.74
CA ILE A 76 -41.45 -22.18 -15.97
C ILE A 76 -41.40 -22.64 -14.51
N ALA A 77 -42.55 -22.94 -13.91
CA ALA A 77 -42.61 -23.48 -12.55
C ALA A 77 -42.06 -24.92 -12.46
N MET A 78 -42.23 -25.74 -13.52
CA MET A 78 -41.64 -27.07 -13.60
C MET A 78 -40.12 -27.01 -13.72
N MET A 79 -39.57 -26.12 -14.57
CA MET A 79 -38.11 -25.93 -14.68
C MET A 79 -37.50 -25.43 -13.36
N LYS A 80 -38.16 -24.49 -12.66
CA LYS A 80 -37.71 -24.06 -11.33
C LYS A 80 -37.77 -25.19 -10.28
N ASN A 81 -38.77 -26.07 -10.35
CA ASN A 81 -38.85 -27.22 -9.45
C ASN A 81 -37.86 -28.34 -9.81
N GLU A 82 -37.47 -28.48 -11.07
CA GLU A 82 -36.41 -29.39 -11.51
C GLU A 82 -35.01 -28.84 -11.16
N GLU A 83 -34.78 -27.53 -11.20
CA GLU A 83 -33.58 -26.89 -10.65
C GLU A 83 -33.47 -27.07 -9.14
N ILE A 84 -34.60 -26.97 -8.41
CA ILE A 84 -34.65 -27.23 -6.96
C ILE A 84 -34.40 -28.73 -6.66
N LYS A 85 -34.97 -29.66 -7.46
CA LYS A 85 -34.68 -31.10 -7.30
C LYS A 85 -33.27 -31.49 -7.73
N ALA A 86 -32.69 -30.83 -8.73
CA ALA A 86 -31.29 -30.99 -9.12
C ALA A 86 -30.33 -30.39 -8.08
N GLY A 87 -30.77 -29.37 -7.33
CA GLY A 87 -30.06 -28.82 -6.18
C GLY A 87 -30.10 -29.70 -4.92
N ILE A 88 -31.05 -30.63 -4.80
CA ILE A 88 -31.21 -31.49 -3.60
C ILE A 88 -30.40 -32.79 -3.68
N SER A 89 -29.85 -33.17 -4.84
CA SER A 89 -29.14 -34.46 -5.01
C SER A 89 -27.64 -34.35 -5.32
N ARG A 90 -26.97 -33.32 -4.81
CA ARG A 90 -25.50 -33.31 -4.64
C ARG A 90 -25.13 -32.94 -3.21
N GLN A 91 -25.39 -33.84 -2.26
CA GLN A 91 -24.54 -33.95 -1.08
C GLN A 91 -23.22 -34.59 -1.52
N ILE A 92 -22.42 -33.82 -2.23
CA ILE A 92 -20.97 -33.97 -2.16
C ILE A 92 -20.63 -33.47 -0.75
N PRO A 93 -19.95 -34.25 0.10
CA PRO A 93 -19.55 -33.74 1.40
C PRO A 93 -18.68 -32.51 1.13
N SER A 94 -19.21 -31.33 1.47
CA SER A 94 -18.42 -30.11 1.47
C SER A 94 -17.24 -30.39 2.39
N PRO A 95 -15.99 -30.32 1.90
CA PRO A 95 -14.85 -30.27 2.82
C PRO A 95 -15.15 -29.17 3.82
N ASN A 96 -14.95 -29.40 5.13
CA ASN A 96 -15.27 -28.39 6.16
C ASN A 96 -14.84 -27.00 5.67
N ALA A 97 -15.74 -26.01 5.65
CA ALA A 97 -15.42 -24.67 5.15
C ALA A 97 -14.11 -24.11 5.76
N SER A 98 -13.87 -24.45 7.03
CA SER A 98 -12.60 -24.18 7.73
C SER A 98 -11.37 -24.78 7.03
N ASP A 99 -11.42 -26.05 6.60
CA ASP A 99 -10.32 -26.72 5.92
C ASP A 99 -10.06 -26.12 4.52
N GLN A 100 -11.11 -25.59 3.87
CA GLN A 100 -10.99 -24.90 2.59
C GLN A 100 -10.33 -23.53 2.76
N ILE A 101 -10.74 -22.75 3.76
CA ILE A 101 -10.16 -21.45 4.10
C ILE A 101 -8.69 -21.60 4.48
N ASP A 102 -8.35 -22.57 5.33
CA ASP A 102 -6.97 -22.79 5.76
C ASP A 102 -6.07 -23.17 4.58
N LYS A 103 -6.54 -24.03 3.67
CA LYS A 103 -5.82 -24.37 2.43
C LYS A 103 -5.66 -23.15 1.52
N LEU A 104 -6.69 -22.33 1.36
CA LEU A 104 -6.64 -21.10 0.56
C LEU A 104 -5.61 -20.12 1.12
N LEU A 105 -5.64 -19.85 2.43
CA LEU A 105 -4.69 -18.95 3.09
C LEU A 105 -3.24 -19.47 3.01
N GLN A 106 -3.02 -20.78 3.16
CA GLN A 106 -1.70 -21.37 2.95
C GLN A 106 -1.24 -21.25 1.49
N ASN A 107 -2.14 -21.47 0.53
CA ASN A 107 -1.84 -21.35 -0.90
C ASN A 107 -1.50 -19.91 -1.29
N LEU A 108 -2.20 -18.91 -0.72
CA LEU A 108 -1.88 -17.49 -0.88
C LEU A 108 -0.48 -17.19 -0.35
N ARG A 109 -0.17 -17.58 0.89
CA ARG A 109 1.16 -17.36 1.50
C ARG A 109 2.28 -18.00 0.68
N ARG A 110 2.15 -19.26 0.29
CA ARG A 110 3.14 -19.95 -0.56
C ARG A 110 3.30 -19.30 -1.92
N SER A 111 2.21 -18.75 -2.48
CA SER A 111 2.25 -18.07 -3.78
C SER A 111 2.94 -16.71 -3.68
N HIS A 112 2.75 -16.02 -2.55
CA HIS A 112 3.47 -14.80 -2.22
C HIS A 112 4.97 -15.05 -2.05
N GLU A 113 5.35 -16.01 -1.21
CA GLU A 113 6.75 -16.34 -0.91
C GLU A 113 7.54 -16.81 -2.15
N LYS A 114 6.88 -17.49 -3.09
CA LYS A 114 7.53 -18.07 -4.28
C LYS A 114 7.43 -17.20 -5.53
N GLY A 115 6.76 -16.05 -5.48
CA GLY A 115 6.53 -15.22 -6.67
C GLY A 115 5.69 -15.93 -7.73
N ALA A 116 4.44 -16.28 -7.41
CA ALA A 116 3.56 -16.99 -8.33
C ALA A 116 3.21 -16.20 -9.62
N PRO A 117 2.94 -16.89 -10.75
CA PRO A 117 2.52 -16.25 -11.98
C PRO A 117 1.13 -15.62 -11.86
N ILE A 118 0.85 -14.62 -12.69
CA ILE A 118 -0.42 -13.85 -12.69
C ILE A 118 -1.65 -14.76 -12.75
N GLN A 119 -1.63 -15.81 -13.59
CA GLN A 119 -2.76 -16.74 -13.71
C GLN A 119 -3.11 -17.42 -12.38
N LYS A 120 -2.10 -17.77 -11.58
CA LYS A 120 -2.30 -18.40 -10.27
C LYS A 120 -2.91 -17.40 -9.29
N TRP A 121 -2.46 -16.14 -9.32
CA TRP A 121 -3.07 -15.07 -8.53
C TRP A 121 -4.52 -14.83 -8.90
N THR A 122 -4.86 -14.82 -10.19
CA THR A 122 -6.24 -14.69 -10.65
C THR A 122 -7.14 -15.83 -10.17
N ASN A 123 -6.64 -17.08 -10.20
CA ASN A 123 -7.40 -18.21 -9.67
C ASN A 123 -7.64 -18.07 -8.15
N LEU A 124 -6.60 -17.72 -7.40
CA LEU A 124 -6.72 -17.50 -5.95
C LEU A 124 -7.63 -16.31 -5.62
N ALA A 125 -7.63 -15.24 -6.43
CA ALA A 125 -8.50 -14.10 -6.25
C ALA A 125 -9.98 -14.47 -6.45
N ASN A 126 -10.29 -15.32 -7.44
CA ASN A 126 -11.64 -15.88 -7.62
C ASN A 126 -12.07 -16.75 -6.43
N GLU A 127 -11.18 -17.59 -5.90
CA GLU A 127 -11.47 -18.40 -4.71
C GLU A 127 -11.74 -17.52 -3.48
N VAL A 128 -10.94 -16.47 -3.26
CA VAL A 128 -11.18 -15.49 -2.19
C VAL A 128 -12.49 -14.74 -2.41
N HIS A 129 -12.81 -14.35 -3.64
CA HIS A 129 -14.07 -13.66 -3.95
C HIS A 129 -15.29 -14.51 -3.58
N TYR A 130 -15.22 -15.83 -3.83
CA TYR A 130 -16.28 -16.77 -3.47
C TYR A 130 -16.43 -16.95 -1.94
N LEU A 131 -15.32 -16.93 -1.20
CA LEU A 131 -15.29 -17.15 0.26
C LEU A 131 -15.21 -15.85 1.08
N VAL A 132 -15.45 -14.69 0.47
CA VAL A 132 -15.21 -13.38 1.09
C VAL A 132 -15.99 -13.19 2.41
N ASP A 133 -17.19 -13.75 2.50
CA ASP A 133 -18.06 -13.63 3.67
C ASP A 133 -17.66 -14.56 4.82
N GLU A 134 -16.93 -15.64 4.52
CA GLU A 134 -16.48 -16.62 5.50
C GLU A 134 -15.13 -16.24 6.14
N LEU A 135 -14.35 -15.40 5.47
CA LEU A 135 -13.05 -14.93 5.94
C LEU A 135 -13.18 -13.88 7.06
N LYS A 136 -12.26 -13.93 8.02
CA LYS A 136 -12.15 -12.91 9.07
C LYS A 136 -11.58 -11.61 8.51
N THR A 137 -11.89 -10.49 9.17
CA THR A 137 -11.43 -9.14 8.77
C THR A 137 -9.91 -9.05 8.63
N ARG A 138 -9.18 -9.69 9.55
CA ARG A 138 -7.72 -9.76 9.52
C ARG A 138 -7.19 -10.58 8.35
N GLU A 139 -7.86 -11.67 8.00
CA GLU A 139 -7.49 -12.53 6.87
C GLU A 139 -7.71 -11.77 5.55
N LEU A 140 -8.87 -11.13 5.41
CA LEU A 140 -9.22 -10.25 4.29
C LEU A 140 -8.18 -9.13 4.08
N ALA A 141 -7.81 -8.41 5.15
CA ALA A 141 -6.79 -7.37 5.07
C ALA A 141 -5.41 -7.94 4.72
N SER A 142 -5.07 -9.14 5.21
CA SER A 142 -3.83 -9.83 4.84
C SER A 142 -3.82 -10.25 3.37
N VAL A 143 -4.96 -10.64 2.78
CA VAL A 143 -5.04 -10.96 1.35
C VAL A 143 -4.74 -9.72 0.51
N LEU A 144 -5.35 -8.57 0.85
CA LEU A 144 -5.08 -7.31 0.15
C LEU A 144 -3.59 -6.93 0.20
N MET A 145 -2.96 -7.07 1.37
CA MET A 145 -1.52 -6.82 1.52
C MET A 145 -0.69 -7.74 0.61
N MET A 146 -1.00 -9.04 0.54
CA MET A 146 -0.30 -9.98 -0.36
C MET A 146 -0.48 -9.61 -1.83
N PHE A 147 -1.67 -9.16 -2.26
CA PHE A 147 -1.89 -8.70 -3.63
C PHE A 147 -1.05 -7.46 -3.94
N ALA A 148 -1.02 -6.48 -3.03
CA ALA A 148 -0.25 -5.25 -3.19
C ALA A 148 1.27 -5.50 -3.14
N GLU A 149 1.73 -6.46 -2.36
CA GLU A 149 3.15 -6.87 -2.31
C GLU A 149 3.57 -7.64 -3.54
N ALA A 150 2.70 -8.49 -4.09
CA ALA A 150 2.94 -9.20 -5.35
C ALA A 150 2.79 -8.32 -6.60
N GLY A 151 2.36 -7.05 -6.47
CA GLY A 151 2.04 -6.19 -7.61
C GLY A 151 0.88 -6.72 -8.47
N TYR A 152 0.01 -7.54 -7.88
CA TYR A 152 -1.12 -8.15 -8.58
C TYR A 152 -2.22 -7.11 -8.84
N VAL A 153 -2.58 -6.94 -10.12
CA VAL A 153 -3.69 -6.10 -10.54
C VAL A 153 -4.95 -6.95 -10.63
N ASP A 154 -5.88 -6.71 -9.72
CA ASP A 154 -7.12 -7.48 -9.62
C ASP A 154 -8.06 -7.23 -10.82
N THR A 155 -8.38 -8.31 -11.52
CA THR A 155 -9.34 -8.35 -12.65
C THR A 155 -10.67 -9.02 -12.28
N THR A 156 -10.79 -9.56 -11.06
CA THR A 156 -11.87 -10.44 -10.61
C THR A 156 -12.93 -9.76 -9.75
N GLN A 157 -12.78 -8.45 -9.48
CA GLN A 157 -13.58 -7.68 -8.51
C GLN A 157 -13.44 -8.15 -7.05
N CYS A 158 -12.49 -9.05 -6.76
CA CYS A 158 -12.21 -9.56 -5.42
C CYS A 158 -11.89 -8.44 -4.44
N THR A 159 -11.03 -7.49 -4.83
CA THR A 159 -10.64 -6.32 -4.03
C THR A 159 -11.85 -5.49 -3.62
N THR A 160 -12.77 -5.23 -4.55
CA THR A 160 -14.00 -4.47 -4.27
C THR A 160 -14.89 -5.21 -3.28
N ALA A 161 -15.05 -6.53 -3.43
CA ALA A 161 -15.83 -7.35 -2.51
C ALA A 161 -15.22 -7.37 -1.10
N ILE A 162 -13.89 -7.54 -1.01
CA ILE A 162 -13.17 -7.48 0.27
C ILE A 162 -13.38 -6.12 0.94
N VAL A 163 -13.22 -5.02 0.22
CA VAL A 163 -13.35 -3.68 0.82
C VAL A 163 -14.77 -3.43 1.27
N LYS A 164 -15.79 -3.78 0.47
CA LYS A 164 -17.19 -3.69 0.88
C LYS A 164 -17.45 -4.47 2.19
N ARG A 165 -16.81 -5.63 2.34
CA ARG A 165 -16.95 -6.44 3.57
C ARG A 165 -16.27 -5.80 4.77
N LEU A 166 -15.12 -5.15 4.57
CA LEU A 166 -14.35 -4.46 5.60
C LEU A 166 -15.01 -3.15 6.05
N THR A 167 -15.65 -2.38 5.15
CA THR A 167 -16.36 -1.14 5.52
C THR A 167 -17.57 -1.40 6.41
N MET A 168 -18.19 -2.57 6.32
CA MET A 168 -19.35 -2.94 7.15
C MET A 168 -18.96 -3.39 8.57
N ARG A 169 -17.87 -4.17 8.71
CA ARG A 169 -17.45 -4.72 10.01
C ARG A 169 -15.95 -5.00 9.96
N THR A 170 -15.17 -4.16 10.64
CA THR A 170 -13.72 -4.34 10.78
C THR A 170 -13.23 -3.81 12.12
N ASP A 171 -11.98 -4.13 12.44
CA ASP A 171 -11.18 -3.52 13.50
C ASP A 171 -10.22 -2.49 12.90
N VAL A 172 -9.69 -1.60 13.74
CA VAL A 172 -8.80 -0.50 13.34
C VAL A 172 -7.57 -1.01 12.58
N THR A 173 -6.96 -2.09 13.06
CA THR A 173 -5.70 -2.58 12.48
C THR A 173 -5.93 -3.22 11.12
N SER A 174 -6.98 -4.02 10.95
CA SER A 174 -7.37 -4.58 9.65
C SER A 174 -7.78 -3.49 8.66
N CYS A 175 -8.46 -2.44 9.12
CA CYS A 175 -8.80 -1.28 8.28
C CYS A 175 -7.55 -0.57 7.75
N LEU A 176 -6.58 -0.30 8.64
CA LEU A 176 -5.31 0.34 8.27
C LEU A 176 -4.47 -0.52 7.31
N MET A 177 -4.42 -1.84 7.53
CA MET A 177 -3.76 -2.77 6.60
C MET A 177 -4.38 -2.71 5.20
N ALA A 178 -5.71 -2.72 5.11
CA ALA A 178 -6.42 -2.63 3.83
C ALA A 178 -6.12 -1.29 3.13
N MET A 179 -6.15 -0.16 3.86
CA MET A 179 -5.78 1.14 3.30
C MET A 179 -4.33 1.18 2.80
N MET A 180 -3.38 0.60 3.56
CA MET A 180 -1.98 0.50 3.12
C MET A 180 -1.84 -0.32 1.83
N ALA A 181 -2.52 -1.45 1.73
CA ALA A 181 -2.51 -2.28 0.53
C ALA A 181 -3.02 -1.52 -0.69
N LEU A 182 -4.19 -0.88 -0.55
CA LEU A 182 -4.81 -0.12 -1.63
C LEU A 182 -3.96 1.09 -2.06
N HIS A 183 -3.40 1.82 -1.09
CA HIS A 183 -2.51 2.94 -1.34
C HIS A 183 -1.26 2.52 -2.14
N LYS A 184 -0.70 1.34 -1.83
CA LYS A 184 0.45 0.78 -2.57
C LYS A 184 0.09 0.35 -3.99
N SER A 185 -1.14 -0.11 -4.22
CA SER A 185 -1.65 -0.56 -5.53
C SER A 185 -2.26 0.56 -6.40
N ALA A 186 -2.16 1.82 -6.00
CA ALA A 186 -3.03 2.89 -6.50
C ALA A 186 -2.85 3.22 -8.00
N GLY A 187 -3.78 2.71 -8.81
CA GLY A 187 -4.30 3.37 -10.02
C GLY A 187 -5.62 4.09 -9.75
N LYS A 188 -6.13 4.91 -10.69
CA LYS A 188 -7.30 5.84 -10.52
C LYS A 188 -8.58 5.25 -9.90
N ARG A 189 -8.80 3.93 -9.94
CA ARG A 189 -9.98 3.26 -9.32
C ARG A 189 -9.88 3.09 -7.80
N ALA A 190 -8.68 3.24 -7.22
CA ALA A 190 -8.46 3.06 -5.78
C ALA A 190 -8.93 4.27 -4.93
N SER A 191 -9.20 5.44 -5.52
CA SER A 191 -9.47 6.69 -4.77
C SER A 191 -10.76 6.62 -3.95
N ALA A 192 -11.90 6.27 -4.55
CA ALA A 192 -13.19 6.24 -3.84
C ALA A 192 -13.23 5.13 -2.78
N VAL A 193 -12.63 3.98 -3.07
CA VAL A 193 -12.56 2.83 -2.15
C VAL A 193 -11.66 3.14 -0.95
N LEU A 194 -10.59 3.92 -1.15
CA LEU A 194 -9.71 4.40 -0.08
C LEU A 194 -10.42 5.44 0.80
N GLU A 195 -11.23 6.32 0.20
CA GLU A 195 -12.06 7.28 0.92
C GLU A 195 -13.05 6.57 1.87
N ASP A 196 -13.79 5.57 1.39
CA ASP A 196 -14.74 4.80 2.21
C ASP A 196 -14.08 4.12 3.43
N LEU A 197 -12.89 3.53 3.23
CA LEU A 197 -12.11 2.94 4.32
C LEU A 197 -11.55 4.00 5.28
N SER A 198 -11.19 5.19 4.77
CA SER A 198 -10.72 6.29 5.61
C SER A 198 -11.84 6.80 6.53
N GLU A 199 -13.07 6.94 6.02
CA GLU A 199 -14.24 7.31 6.83
C GLU A 199 -14.55 6.22 7.86
N THR A 200 -14.49 4.94 7.45
CA THR A 200 -14.69 3.82 8.36
C THR A 200 -13.67 3.84 9.50
N PHE A 201 -12.39 4.08 9.19
CA PHE A 201 -11.33 4.19 10.19
C PHE A 201 -11.61 5.33 11.19
N LEU A 202 -12.00 6.51 10.71
CA LEU A 202 -12.26 7.66 11.58
C LEU A 202 -13.46 7.42 12.48
N ARG A 203 -14.53 6.77 12.00
CA ARG A 203 -15.66 6.36 12.84
C ARG A 203 -15.23 5.38 13.92
N LEU A 204 -14.41 4.38 13.59
CA LEU A 204 -13.91 3.40 14.57
C LEU A 204 -13.07 4.03 15.68
N VAL A 205 -12.38 5.13 15.38
CA VAL A 205 -11.46 5.81 16.31
C VAL A 205 -12.15 6.93 17.10
N PHE A 206 -12.98 7.75 16.44
CA PHE A 206 -13.45 9.03 16.99
C PHE A 206 -14.94 9.04 17.37
N ASP A 207 -15.78 8.15 16.83
CA ASP A 207 -17.19 8.12 17.21
C ASP A 207 -17.37 7.48 18.59
N LYS A 208 -17.45 8.32 19.63
CA LYS A 208 -17.80 7.94 21.01
C LYS A 208 -19.21 7.36 21.16
N GLY A 209 -20.06 7.47 20.13
CA GLY A 209 -21.45 7.03 20.13
C GLY A 209 -21.69 5.62 19.58
N VAL A 210 -20.66 4.96 19.03
CA VAL A 210 -20.80 3.57 18.57
C VAL A 210 -20.29 2.66 19.69
N GLU A 211 -21.21 2.07 20.45
CA GLU A 211 -20.95 0.85 21.23
C GLU A 211 -20.67 -0.31 20.24
N SER A 212 -19.62 -0.16 19.44
CA SER A 212 -19.12 -1.23 18.60
C SER A 212 -18.26 -2.11 19.50
N PRO A 213 -18.45 -3.44 19.51
CA PRO A 213 -17.48 -4.35 20.10
C PRO A 213 -16.08 -4.22 19.46
N ASN A 214 -15.96 -3.50 18.33
CA ASN A 214 -14.73 -3.21 17.61
C ASN A 214 -14.24 -1.75 17.75
N ALA A 215 -14.82 -0.94 18.65
CA ALA A 215 -14.40 0.44 18.88
C ALA A 215 -12.92 0.50 19.32
N TYR A 216 -12.23 1.58 18.95
CA TYR A 216 -10.83 1.78 19.29
C TYR A 216 -10.60 1.72 20.80
N ASN A 217 -9.84 0.72 21.25
CA ASN A 217 -9.35 0.61 22.61
C ASN A 217 -7.86 0.24 22.58
N VAL A 218 -7.03 1.29 22.63
CA VAL A 218 -5.57 1.23 22.51
C VAL A 218 -4.96 0.29 23.53
N ASN A 219 -5.50 0.31 24.74
CA ASN A 219 -5.03 -0.49 25.87
C ASN A 219 -5.11 -1.99 25.61
N LYS A 220 -6.11 -2.43 24.82
CA LYS A 220 -6.29 -3.85 24.45
C LYS A 220 -5.43 -4.31 23.27
N MET A 221 -4.81 -3.39 22.52
CA MET A 221 -4.01 -3.74 21.34
C MET A 221 -2.70 -4.41 21.74
N THR A 222 -2.22 -5.38 20.96
CA THR A 222 -0.89 -5.95 21.18
C THR A 222 0.21 -4.96 20.78
N PHE A 223 1.45 -5.18 21.23
CA PHE A 223 2.59 -4.37 20.76
C PHE A 223 2.72 -4.38 19.22
N ALA A 224 2.47 -5.53 18.60
CA ALA A 224 2.51 -5.67 17.15
C ALA A 224 1.42 -4.82 16.46
N ASP A 225 0.22 -4.78 17.02
CA ASP A 225 -0.90 -4.00 16.47
C ASP A 225 -0.70 -2.49 16.67
N LEU A 226 -0.20 -2.07 17.83
CA LEU A 226 0.15 -0.66 18.10
C LEU A 226 1.23 -0.17 17.13
N ARG A 227 2.30 -0.96 16.97
CA ARG A 227 3.39 -0.66 16.04
C ARG A 227 2.88 -0.58 14.60
N LEU A 228 2.09 -1.57 14.16
CA LEU A 228 1.52 -1.60 12.83
C LEU A 228 0.60 -0.38 12.60
N THR A 229 -0.20 -0.01 13.60
CA THR A 229 -1.05 1.17 13.57
C THR A 229 -0.23 2.44 13.39
N ALA A 230 0.80 2.66 14.20
CA ALA A 230 1.69 3.82 14.09
C ALA A 230 2.37 3.90 12.70
N VAL A 231 2.90 2.78 12.20
CA VAL A 231 3.56 2.72 10.89
C VAL A 231 2.56 2.95 9.75
N ALA A 232 1.35 2.42 9.85
CA ALA A 232 0.31 2.62 8.85
C ALA A 232 -0.08 4.10 8.76
N LEU A 233 -0.34 4.74 9.90
CA LEU A 233 -0.66 6.17 9.96
C LEU A 233 0.49 7.03 9.41
N ALA A 234 1.73 6.69 9.74
CA ALA A 234 2.91 7.38 9.21
C ALA A 234 3.00 7.31 7.67
N LYS A 235 2.56 6.21 7.06
CA LYS A 235 2.57 6.01 5.60
C LYS A 235 1.35 6.61 4.90
N LEU A 236 0.19 6.61 5.54
CA LEU A 236 -1.07 7.12 4.99
C LEU A 236 -1.17 8.64 5.21
N GLN A 237 -0.33 9.40 4.50
CA GLN A 237 -0.21 10.86 4.68
C GLN A 237 -1.52 11.62 4.49
N PHE A 238 -2.43 11.13 3.65
CA PHE A 238 -3.76 11.74 3.44
C PHE A 238 -4.64 11.72 4.71
N LEU A 239 -4.29 10.94 5.74
CA LEU A 239 -4.99 10.96 7.02
C LEU A 239 -4.44 12.03 7.97
N HIS A 240 -3.24 12.57 7.75
CA HIS A 240 -2.53 13.36 8.77
C HIS A 240 -3.30 14.60 9.21
N ASP A 241 -3.95 15.30 8.27
CA ASP A 241 -4.75 16.50 8.58
C ASP A 241 -6.07 16.18 9.30
N ARG A 242 -6.47 14.91 9.32
CA ARG A 242 -7.71 14.41 9.94
C ARG A 242 -7.47 13.74 11.30
N LEU A 243 -6.21 13.56 11.69
CA LEU A 243 -5.84 12.91 12.95
C LEU A 243 -5.73 13.93 14.08
N GLU A 244 -6.41 13.65 15.19
CA GLU A 244 -6.30 14.48 16.39
C GLU A 244 -5.01 14.17 17.17
N ALA A 245 -4.35 15.21 17.69
CA ALA A 245 -3.06 15.06 18.38
C ALA A 245 -3.12 14.13 19.60
N TRP A 246 -4.23 14.14 20.34
CA TRP A 246 -4.40 13.27 21.52
C TRP A 246 -4.40 11.78 21.16
N PHE A 247 -4.87 11.42 19.96
CA PHE A 247 -4.91 10.03 19.52
C PHE A 247 -3.50 9.51 19.23
N ILE A 248 -2.66 10.36 18.63
CA ILE A 248 -1.24 10.07 18.44
C ILE A 248 -0.55 9.93 19.81
N ASP A 249 -0.82 10.84 20.74
CA ASP A 249 -0.24 10.80 22.09
C ASP A 249 -0.63 9.50 22.83
N ASP A 250 -1.92 9.13 22.83
CA ASP A 250 -2.42 7.91 23.48
C ASP A 250 -1.82 6.63 22.88
N LEU A 251 -1.71 6.58 21.54
CA LEU A 251 -1.03 5.49 20.82
C LEU A 251 0.43 5.33 21.27
N PHE A 252 1.18 6.42 21.38
CA PHE A 252 2.59 6.39 21.77
C PHE A 252 2.78 6.18 23.28
N ASN A 253 1.85 6.62 24.13
CA ASN A 253 1.83 6.28 25.55
C ASN A 253 1.65 4.77 25.76
N CYS A 254 0.68 4.16 25.07
CA CYS A 254 0.49 2.71 25.09
C CYS A 254 1.70 1.93 24.55
N LEU A 255 2.38 2.45 23.52
CA LEU A 255 3.64 1.87 23.03
C LEU A 255 4.72 1.93 24.11
N THR A 256 4.85 3.04 24.82
CA THR A 256 5.86 3.24 25.87
C THR A 256 5.81 2.12 26.92
N GLU A 257 4.61 1.75 27.38
CA GLU A 257 4.43 0.67 28.36
C GLU A 257 4.88 -0.70 27.84
N LYS A 258 4.81 -0.92 26.52
CA LYS A 258 5.07 -2.23 25.89
C LYS A 258 6.45 -2.34 25.26
N VAL A 259 7.17 -1.23 25.09
CA VAL A 259 8.55 -1.18 24.58
C VAL A 259 9.52 -2.10 25.36
N PRO A 260 9.50 -2.19 26.70
CA PRO A 260 10.38 -3.11 27.44
C PRO A 260 10.16 -4.59 27.11
N HIS A 261 9.01 -4.94 26.52
CA HIS A 261 8.64 -6.30 26.15
C HIS A 261 8.86 -6.60 24.65
N ALA A 262 9.49 -5.68 23.91
CA ALA A 262 9.83 -5.89 22.52
C ALA A 262 10.86 -7.02 22.39
N LYS A 263 10.42 -8.18 21.87
CA LYS A 263 11.29 -9.35 21.65
C LYS A 263 12.38 -9.09 20.61
N ASP A 264 12.07 -8.24 19.63
CA ASP A 264 12.98 -7.91 18.53
C ASP A 264 13.24 -6.39 18.50
N PRO A 265 14.43 -5.92 18.91
CA PRO A 265 14.77 -4.50 18.92
C PRO A 265 14.74 -3.86 17.53
N ARG A 266 14.79 -4.64 16.43
CA ARG A 266 14.64 -4.12 15.06
C ARG A 266 13.28 -3.48 14.84
N THR A 267 12.26 -3.94 15.56
CA THR A 267 10.91 -3.35 15.48
C THR A 267 10.85 -1.91 15.99
N LEU A 268 11.81 -1.49 16.84
CA LEU A 268 11.88 -0.13 17.38
C LEU A 268 12.27 0.91 16.31
N LEU A 269 13.02 0.49 15.27
CA LEU A 269 13.37 1.36 14.13
C LEU A 269 12.11 1.86 13.41
N SER A 270 11.11 0.97 13.25
CA SER A 270 9.83 1.33 12.63
C SER A 270 8.98 2.27 13.50
N ILE A 271 9.12 2.20 14.83
CA ILE A 271 8.46 3.14 15.77
C ILE A 271 9.11 4.52 15.67
N MET A 272 10.45 4.57 15.61
CA MET A 272 11.19 5.82 15.40
C MET A 272 10.78 6.51 14.09
N TYR A 273 10.72 5.74 12.99
CA TYR A 273 10.19 6.21 11.71
C TYR A 273 8.77 6.79 11.84
N ALA A 274 7.86 6.06 12.50
CA ALA A 274 6.49 6.51 12.67
C ALA A 274 6.40 7.79 13.51
N ALA A 275 7.17 7.89 14.60
CA ALA A 275 7.20 9.05 15.48
C ALA A 275 7.56 10.33 14.74
N ALA A 276 8.61 10.29 13.90
CA ALA A 276 9.03 11.45 13.11
C ALA A 276 7.95 11.88 12.10
N ARG A 277 7.32 10.93 11.41
CA ARG A 277 6.28 11.21 10.41
C ARG A 277 4.99 11.76 11.03
N LEU A 278 4.65 11.27 12.23
CA LEU A 278 3.48 11.71 12.99
C LEU A 278 3.76 12.91 13.89
N ARG A 279 4.94 13.54 13.77
CA ARG A 279 5.36 14.73 14.51
C ARG A 279 5.28 14.57 16.03
N VAL A 280 5.60 13.38 16.53
CA VAL A 280 5.71 13.11 17.97
C VAL A 280 6.84 13.97 18.56
N PRO A 281 6.61 14.67 19.69
CA PRO A 281 7.64 15.53 20.29
C PRO A 281 8.92 14.74 20.65
N PRO A 282 10.14 15.29 20.41
CA PRO A 282 11.40 14.61 20.74
C PRO A 282 11.61 14.31 22.25
N ASN A 283 10.84 14.91 23.13
CA ASN A 283 10.86 14.62 24.58
C ASN A 283 9.76 13.63 25.00
N HIS A 284 9.02 13.04 24.06
CA HIS A 284 7.96 12.09 24.36
C HIS A 284 8.54 10.83 25.05
N PRO A 285 7.90 10.30 26.12
CA PRO A 285 8.38 9.14 26.89
C PRO A 285 8.74 7.92 26.03
N CYS A 286 7.91 7.61 25.02
CA CYS A 286 8.19 6.53 24.06
C CYS A 286 9.56 6.69 23.37
N LEU A 287 9.91 7.89 22.91
CA LEU A 287 11.17 8.14 22.22
C LEU A 287 12.36 8.01 23.17
N ILE A 288 12.22 8.57 24.37
CA ILE A 288 13.22 8.44 25.45
C ILE A 288 13.47 6.96 25.76
N ALA A 289 12.43 6.11 25.76
CA ALA A 289 12.54 4.69 26.04
C ALA A 289 13.21 3.88 24.90
N ILE A 290 12.96 4.21 23.63
CA ILE A 290 13.49 3.43 22.49
C ILE A 290 14.90 3.84 22.06
N ILE A 291 15.31 5.10 22.25
CA ILE A 291 16.61 5.61 21.79
C ILE A 291 17.80 4.81 22.34
N PRO A 292 17.88 4.51 23.66
CA PRO A 292 18.97 3.70 24.18
C PRO A 292 19.02 2.29 23.58
N GLN A 293 17.85 1.69 23.33
CA GLN A 293 17.75 0.35 22.74
C GLN A 293 18.17 0.33 21.27
N ILE A 294 17.77 1.34 20.48
CA ILE A 294 18.22 1.50 19.10
C ILE A 294 19.74 1.71 19.06
N ARG A 295 20.29 2.53 19.96
CA ARG A 295 21.74 2.72 20.05
C ARG A 295 22.46 1.41 20.33
N LEU A 296 21.98 0.61 21.28
CA LEU A 296 22.55 -0.71 21.59
C LEU A 296 22.43 -1.66 20.39
N LEU A 297 21.28 -1.68 19.70
CA LEU A 297 21.07 -2.47 18.49
C LEU A 297 22.14 -2.16 17.43
N LEU A 298 22.34 -0.88 17.11
CA LEU A 298 23.30 -0.46 16.09
C LEU A 298 24.75 -0.78 16.48
N LEU A 299 25.09 -0.66 17.76
CA LEU A 299 26.42 -1.03 18.27
C LEU A 299 26.64 -2.55 18.30
N SER A 300 25.58 -3.33 18.55
CA SER A 300 25.63 -4.79 18.67
C SER A 300 25.86 -5.54 17.34
N ARG A 301 25.91 -4.82 16.21
CA ARG A 301 26.12 -5.38 14.85
C ARG A 301 25.08 -6.43 14.44
N VAL A 302 23.90 -6.45 15.07
CA VAL A 302 22.79 -7.29 14.63
C VAL A 302 22.36 -6.86 13.21
N PRO A 303 22.23 -7.80 12.26
CA PRO A 303 21.77 -7.48 10.91
C PRO A 303 20.41 -6.79 10.95
N THR A 304 20.34 -5.64 10.28
CA THR A 304 19.15 -4.77 10.21
C THR A 304 18.79 -4.58 8.75
N ASN A 305 17.50 -4.41 8.46
CA ASN A 305 17.08 -4.08 7.12
C ASN A 305 17.54 -2.66 6.78
N ILE A 306 18.15 -2.51 5.62
CA ILE A 306 18.67 -1.25 5.09
C ILE A 306 17.57 -0.18 5.05
N LYS A 307 16.37 -0.54 4.58
CA LYS A 307 15.21 0.36 4.54
C LYS A 307 14.80 0.84 5.93
N ASP A 308 14.87 -0.02 6.94
CA ASP A 308 14.55 0.34 8.32
C ASP A 308 15.62 1.27 8.91
N ASN A 309 16.90 1.05 8.59
CA ASN A 309 17.99 1.94 8.98
C ASN A 309 17.84 3.33 8.35
N PHE A 310 17.45 3.41 7.07
CA PHE A 310 17.18 4.67 6.40
C PHE A 310 15.99 5.42 6.99
N GLY A 311 14.88 4.70 7.22
CA GLY A 311 13.72 5.28 7.89
C GLY A 311 14.06 5.79 9.30
N CYS A 312 14.92 5.09 10.03
CA CYS A 312 15.38 5.52 11.35
C CYS A 312 16.31 6.74 11.27
N LEU A 313 17.22 6.80 10.28
CA LEU A 313 18.11 7.93 10.07
C LEU A 313 17.33 9.20 9.71
N ASP A 314 16.35 9.09 8.81
CA ASP A 314 15.38 10.16 8.51
C ASP A 314 14.74 10.70 9.78
N ALA A 315 14.25 9.78 10.60
CA ALA A 315 13.53 10.12 11.80
C ALA A 315 14.42 10.80 12.84
N CYS A 316 15.66 10.32 13.02
CA CYS A 316 16.62 10.94 13.92
C CYS A 316 16.93 12.37 13.50
N TYR A 317 17.07 12.61 12.19
CA TYR A 317 17.26 13.95 11.67
C TYR A 317 16.04 14.85 11.93
N THR A 318 14.85 14.37 11.55
CA THR A 318 13.58 15.11 11.73
C THR A 318 13.32 15.46 13.19
N LEU A 319 13.69 14.57 14.12
CA LEU A 319 13.48 14.76 15.57
C LEU A 319 14.68 15.44 16.27
N GLY A 320 15.77 15.74 15.55
CA GLY A 320 16.93 16.46 16.09
C GLY A 320 17.92 15.62 16.91
N TYR A 321 17.93 14.29 16.79
CA TYR A 321 18.83 13.39 17.52
C TYR A 321 20.19 13.20 16.85
N ARG A 322 21.00 14.27 16.79
CA ARG A 322 22.32 14.29 16.09
C ARG A 322 23.26 13.14 16.47
N ASN A 323 23.41 12.83 17.76
CA ASN A 323 24.31 11.76 18.22
C ASN A 323 23.91 10.37 17.68
N LEU A 324 22.60 10.12 17.52
CA LEU A 324 22.11 8.85 16.97
C LEU A 324 22.26 8.81 15.46
N THR A 325 22.09 9.96 14.80
CA THR A 325 22.36 10.14 13.37
C THR A 325 23.80 9.74 13.02
N GLU A 326 24.80 10.21 13.76
CA GLU A 326 26.22 9.86 13.49
C GLU A 326 26.46 8.35 13.53
N ILE A 327 25.89 7.67 14.54
CA ILE A 327 25.99 6.21 14.69
C ILE A 327 25.30 5.50 13.52
N LEU A 328 24.12 5.97 13.13
CA LEU A 328 23.37 5.44 11.99
C LEU A 328 24.09 5.64 10.67
N VAL A 329 24.78 6.77 10.47
CA VAL A 329 25.58 7.04 9.27
C VAL A 329 26.77 6.07 9.18
N LEU A 330 27.48 5.84 10.29
CA LEU A 330 28.57 4.86 10.36
C LEU A 330 28.07 3.42 10.11
N HIS A 331 26.85 3.11 10.55
CA HIS A 331 26.23 1.81 10.31
C HIS A 331 25.70 1.67 8.87
N ALA A 332 25.10 2.73 8.32
CA ALA A 332 24.61 2.79 6.94
C ALA A 332 25.77 2.68 5.95
N ARG A 333 26.94 3.27 6.25
CA ARG A 333 28.18 3.13 5.46
C ARG A 333 28.48 1.68 5.08
N ARG A 334 28.29 0.73 6.00
CA ARG A 334 28.55 -0.70 5.76
C ARG A 334 27.52 -1.37 4.86
N ASN A 335 26.43 -0.69 4.56
CA ASN A 335 25.29 -1.19 3.82
C ASN A 335 24.93 -0.31 2.60
N LEU A 336 25.76 0.69 2.25
CA LEU A 336 25.50 1.61 1.13
C LEU A 336 25.42 0.86 -0.21
N GLU A 337 26.28 -0.14 -0.40
CA GLU A 337 26.33 -0.99 -1.61
C GLU A 337 25.03 -1.78 -1.83
N ALA A 338 24.24 -2.00 -0.77
CA ALA A 338 23.03 -2.79 -0.81
C ALA A 338 21.75 -1.93 -0.88
N ILE A 339 21.88 -0.63 -1.19
CA ILE A 339 20.76 0.25 -1.51
C ILE A 339 20.57 0.22 -3.02
N ASP A 340 19.44 -0.31 -3.48
CA ASP A 340 19.18 -0.46 -4.91
C ASP A 340 18.60 0.81 -5.55
N SER A 341 17.99 1.70 -4.76
CA SER A 341 17.31 2.90 -5.27
C SER A 341 18.22 4.14 -5.25
N LEU A 342 18.40 4.76 -6.43
CA LEU A 342 19.10 6.04 -6.57
C LEU A 342 18.44 7.17 -5.77
N ASP A 343 17.10 7.24 -5.75
CA ASP A 343 16.37 8.26 -4.97
C ASP A 343 16.62 8.13 -3.46
N GLU A 344 16.69 6.90 -2.95
CA GLU A 344 17.02 6.63 -1.54
C GLU A 344 18.45 7.08 -1.23
N LEU A 345 19.41 6.82 -2.13
CA LEU A 345 20.79 7.30 -2.01
C LEU A 345 20.88 8.83 -2.04
N LEU A 346 20.19 9.51 -2.97
CA LEU A 346 20.23 10.97 -3.07
C LEU A 346 19.60 11.64 -1.85
N SER A 347 18.48 11.10 -1.36
CA SER A 347 17.82 11.54 -0.12
C SER A 347 18.75 11.39 1.09
N LEU A 348 19.49 10.27 1.16
CA LEU A 348 20.52 10.06 2.17
C LEU A 348 21.62 11.13 2.10
N GLY A 349 22.20 11.35 0.92
CA GLY A 349 23.28 12.31 0.73
C GLY A 349 22.89 13.72 1.18
N ARG A 350 21.67 14.16 0.83
CA ARG A 350 21.11 15.44 1.31
C ARG A 350 21.11 15.51 2.84
N ARG A 351 20.66 14.45 3.52
CA ARG A 351 20.56 14.43 4.99
C ARG A 351 21.91 14.32 5.69
N ILE A 352 22.88 13.62 5.11
CA ILE A 352 24.26 13.60 5.61
C ILE A 352 24.84 15.03 5.52
N LYS A 353 24.57 15.76 4.42
CA LYS A 353 24.97 17.17 4.25
C LYS A 353 24.35 18.06 5.31
N GLU A 354 23.05 17.97 5.50
CA GLU A 354 22.30 18.84 6.42
C GLU A 354 22.63 18.56 7.90
N ASN A 355 23.02 17.33 8.24
CA ASN A 355 23.55 17.02 9.58
C ASN A 355 24.95 17.61 9.85
N GLY A 356 25.60 18.19 8.83
CA GLY A 356 26.95 18.72 8.97
C GLY A 356 27.99 17.61 9.15
N THR A 357 27.72 16.40 8.68
CA THR A 357 28.69 15.31 8.74
C THR A 357 29.84 15.62 7.77
N GLU A 358 31.01 15.95 8.30
CA GLU A 358 32.21 16.25 7.49
C GLU A 358 33.12 15.04 7.28
N HIS A 359 32.74 13.88 7.84
CA HIS A 359 33.55 12.67 7.77
C HIS A 359 33.68 12.17 6.32
N ILE A 360 34.85 12.39 5.72
CA ILE A 360 35.15 11.98 4.34
C ILE A 360 34.91 10.48 4.10
N GLU A 361 35.08 9.67 5.13
CA GLU A 361 34.83 8.22 5.12
C GLU A 361 33.36 7.85 4.94
N THR A 362 32.44 8.80 5.10
CA THR A 362 31.02 8.65 4.80
C THR A 362 30.72 9.07 3.36
N TRP A 363 31.31 10.17 2.92
CA TRP A 363 31.04 10.77 1.61
C TRP A 363 31.59 9.94 0.45
N ILE A 364 32.79 9.37 0.60
CA ILE A 364 33.41 8.58 -0.48
C ILE A 364 32.55 7.34 -0.83
N PRO A 365 32.21 6.44 0.13
CA PRO A 365 31.39 5.28 -0.20
C PRO A 365 29.98 5.63 -0.69
N TRP A 366 29.45 6.79 -0.27
CA TRP A 366 28.16 7.27 -0.79
C TRP A 366 28.28 7.72 -2.25
N CYS A 367 29.32 8.48 -2.61
CA CYS A 367 29.58 8.86 -4.00
C CYS A 367 29.78 7.63 -4.88
N ASP A 368 30.56 6.65 -4.41
CA ASP A 368 30.80 5.40 -5.16
C ASP A 368 29.47 4.66 -5.42
N ALA A 369 28.61 4.53 -4.41
CA ALA A 369 27.29 3.90 -4.56
C ALA A 369 26.35 4.67 -5.51
N VAL A 370 26.37 6.01 -5.48
CA VAL A 370 25.59 6.84 -6.40
C VAL A 370 26.09 6.69 -7.84
N ASP A 371 27.41 6.71 -8.05
CA ASP A 371 28.02 6.54 -9.37
C ASP A 371 27.74 5.15 -9.96
N ASP A 372 27.68 4.11 -9.13
CA ASP A 372 27.31 2.76 -9.55
C ASP A 372 25.84 2.69 -9.97
N ARG A 373 24.92 3.27 -9.19
CA ARG A 373 23.48 3.31 -9.56
C ARG A 373 23.21 4.17 -10.79
N LEU A 374 23.89 5.31 -10.93
CA LEU A 374 23.79 6.13 -12.13
C LEU A 374 24.25 5.35 -13.37
N ARG A 375 25.34 4.60 -13.27
CA ARG A 375 25.82 3.73 -14.35
C ARG A 375 24.78 2.67 -14.72
N GLU A 376 24.21 1.98 -13.73
CA GLU A 376 23.16 0.98 -13.93
C GLU A 376 21.93 1.57 -14.65
N THR A 377 21.41 2.71 -14.18
CA THR A 377 20.25 3.37 -14.81
C THR A 377 20.52 3.81 -16.25
N HIS A 378 21.74 4.24 -16.58
CA HIS A 378 22.11 4.62 -17.93
C HIS A 378 22.36 3.42 -18.84
N THR A 379 22.82 2.27 -18.32
CA THR A 379 22.87 1.03 -19.09
C THR A 379 21.48 0.50 -19.44
N ASP A 380 20.52 0.59 -18.53
CA ASP A 380 19.15 0.12 -18.79
C ASP A 380 18.44 0.95 -19.87
N GLU A 381 18.65 2.28 -19.88
CA GLU A 381 18.18 3.17 -20.96
C GLU A 381 18.81 2.85 -22.33
N ILE A 382 20.04 2.32 -22.35
CA ILE A 382 20.72 1.89 -23.58
C ILE A 382 20.17 0.54 -24.06
N TYR A 383 19.87 -0.40 -23.17
CA TYR A 383 19.30 -1.70 -23.54
C TYR A 383 17.86 -1.63 -24.03
N GLU A 384 17.04 -0.67 -23.57
CA GLU A 384 15.71 -0.42 -24.14
C GLU A 384 15.74 0.24 -25.54
N GLN A 385 16.89 0.79 -25.94
CA GLN A 385 17.07 1.43 -27.25
C GLN A 385 17.79 0.56 -28.28
N ILE A 386 18.18 -0.67 -27.94
CA ILE A 386 18.70 -1.63 -28.92
C ILE A 386 17.50 -2.35 -29.54
N PRO A 387 17.16 -2.13 -30.82
CA PRO A 387 16.18 -2.97 -31.49
C PRO A 387 16.71 -4.41 -31.43
N SER A 388 15.87 -5.33 -30.96
CA SER A 388 16.10 -6.77 -31.04
C SER A 388 16.75 -7.12 -32.37
N ALA A 389 18.01 -7.55 -32.33
CA ALA A 389 18.78 -8.00 -33.48
C ALA A 389 18.26 -9.36 -33.98
N GLU A 390 17.02 -9.37 -34.43
CA GLU A 390 16.41 -10.42 -35.25
C GLU A 390 15.79 -9.72 -36.45
N LYS A 391 16.65 -9.41 -37.43
CA LYS A 391 16.38 -9.27 -38.88
C LYS A 391 17.60 -8.66 -39.54
N VAL A 392 18.65 -9.47 -39.67
CA VAL A 392 19.59 -9.33 -40.78
C VAL A 392 19.40 -10.60 -41.61
N GLU A 393 18.34 -10.61 -42.41
CA GLU A 393 18.20 -11.56 -43.50
C GLU A 393 19.03 -11.06 -44.69
N ASP A 394 19.85 -11.96 -45.21
CA ASP A 394 20.36 -12.05 -46.59
C ASP A 394 20.89 -10.79 -47.27
N PHE A 395 22.22 -10.64 -47.24
CA PHE A 395 22.95 -10.29 -48.45
C PHE A 395 23.76 -11.50 -48.89
N SER A 396 23.09 -12.37 -49.64
CA SER A 396 23.73 -13.36 -50.50
C SER A 396 24.55 -12.66 -51.59
N LEU A 397 25.77 -13.16 -51.76
CA LEU A 397 26.68 -12.91 -52.88
C LEU A 397 25.98 -13.04 -54.24
N SER A 398 26.10 -12.02 -55.08
CA SER A 398 26.27 -12.14 -56.53
C SER A 398 26.86 -10.86 -57.11
#